data_AF-A0A7R9QY60-F1
#
_entry.id   AF-A0A7R9QY60-F1
#
_cell.length_a   1.000
_cell.length_b   1.000
_cell.length_c   1.000
_cell.angle_alpha   90.00
_cell.angle_beta   90.00
_cell.angle_gamma   90.00
#
_symmetry.space_group_name_H-M   'P 1'
#
loop_
_entity.id
_entity.type
_entity.pdbx_description
1 polymer ?
#
loop_
_entity_poly.entity_id
_entity_poly.type
_entity_poly.pdbx_seq_one_letter_code
_entity_poly.pdbx_strand_id
1 'polypeptide(L)'
;MIRLWIQPFDTREYNEKVRPIVPQIQFRDFEPRILDSRNNTFESIDEVVARLNGAINAEEITGKVLNVQTLACSATQDWKVDPQSTQSKPWVGKTVFVLRVYYALGPTHEEEVGLADFVPQYLVGGGMFKRPKFESQSCLLRKASKWLSENPEINFCSAMSLDVKLKSMVSIDTKQMSVTRETGDFIRILRIAYTKPREVSADIPISSTLPPPPPVYLEHR
;
A
#
# COMPACT_ATOMS: atom_id res chain seq x y z
N MET A 1 6.74 -17.04 4.18
CA MET A 1 7.55 -15.86 3.77
C MET A 1 8.31 -15.38 4.98
N ILE A 2 9.65 -15.33 4.90
CA ILE A 2 10.51 -14.82 5.98
C ILE A 2 10.67 -13.31 5.77
N ARG A 3 10.60 -12.52 6.85
CA ARG A 3 10.89 -11.09 6.84
C ARG A 3 12.09 -10.85 7.74
N LEU A 4 13.06 -10.11 7.24
CA LEU A 4 14.29 -9.81 7.95
C LEU A 4 14.49 -8.30 7.99
N TRP A 5 14.55 -7.74 9.19
CA TRP A 5 14.98 -6.36 9.42
C TRP A 5 16.36 -6.40 10.04
N ILE A 6 17.33 -5.75 9.37
CA ILE A 6 18.71 -5.67 9.83
C ILE A 6 18.95 -4.22 10.23
N GLN A 7 19.30 -4.00 11.49
CA GLN A 7 19.73 -2.71 11.98
C GLN A 7 21.24 -2.75 12.26
N PRO A 8 22.02 -1.78 11.75
CA PRO A 8 23.42 -1.63 12.15
C PRO A 8 23.50 -1.40 13.64
N PHE A 9 24.37 -2.17 14.30
CA PHE A 9 24.68 -1.97 15.71
C PHE A 9 25.71 -0.84 15.85
N ASP A 10 25.36 0.26 16.50
CA ASP A 10 26.34 1.30 16.82
C ASP A 10 27.17 0.87 18.03
N THR A 11 28.41 0.46 17.77
CA THR A 11 29.36 0.05 18.82
C THR A 11 29.83 1.21 19.69
N ARG A 12 29.56 2.48 19.34
CA ARG A 12 30.02 3.65 20.09
C ARG A 12 29.21 3.91 21.37
N GLU A 13 27.98 3.39 21.45
CA GLU A 13 27.14 3.44 22.66
C GLU A 13 27.26 2.17 23.51
N TYR A 14 28.19 1.26 23.17
CA TYR A 14 28.39 0.03 23.91
C TYR A 14 29.03 0.31 25.27
N ASN A 15 28.18 0.40 26.30
CA ASN A 15 28.57 0.33 27.68
C ASN A 15 28.19 -1.08 28.16
N GLU A 16 29.13 -1.92 28.58
CA GLU A 16 28.88 -3.32 29.02
C GLU A 16 27.78 -3.44 30.10
N LYS A 17 27.46 -2.34 30.78
CA LYS A 17 26.41 -2.23 31.79
C LYS A 17 25.01 -1.89 31.25
N VAL A 18 24.89 -1.43 30.01
CA VAL A 18 23.62 -1.06 29.37
C VAL A 18 23.38 -2.03 28.23
N ARG A 19 22.43 -2.96 28.42
CA ARG A 19 22.02 -3.84 27.32
C ARG A 19 21.49 -2.96 26.17
N PRO A 20 21.95 -3.17 24.93
CA PRO A 20 21.41 -2.42 23.82
C PRO A 20 19.91 -2.63 23.72
N ILE A 21 19.18 -1.53 23.56
CA ILE A 21 17.72 -1.55 23.42
C ILE A 21 17.44 -2.20 22.07
N VAL A 22 17.05 -3.48 22.09
CA VAL A 22 16.58 -4.17 20.89
C VAL A 22 15.24 -3.52 20.51
N PRO A 23 15.11 -2.96 19.29
CA PRO A 23 13.85 -2.39 18.86
C PRO A 23 12.78 -3.48 18.87
N GLN A 24 11.71 -3.26 19.63
CA GLN A 24 10.57 -4.15 19.60
C GLN A 24 9.73 -3.82 18.38
N ILE A 25 9.71 -4.73 17.40
CA ILE A 25 8.90 -4.58 16.19
C ILE A 25 7.51 -5.13 16.48
N GLN A 26 6.50 -4.32 16.23
CA GLN A 26 5.10 -4.71 16.25
C GLN A 26 4.49 -4.57 14.86
N PHE A 27 3.28 -5.11 14.70
CA PHE A 27 2.48 -4.88 13.53
C PHE A 27 1.02 -4.67 13.91
N ARG A 28 0.29 -3.98 13.04
CA ARG A 28 -1.16 -3.82 13.16
C ARG A 28 -1.83 -3.96 11.80
N ASP A 29 -2.97 -4.63 11.80
CA ASP A 29 -3.80 -4.83 10.62
C ASP A 29 -4.94 -3.82 10.57
N PHE A 30 -5.20 -3.32 9.37
CA PHE A 30 -6.28 -2.41 9.01
C PHE A 30 -7.11 -3.09 7.93
N GLU A 31 -8.09 -3.87 8.38
CA GLU A 31 -9.10 -4.48 7.52
C GLU A 31 -10.08 -3.39 7.04
N PRO A 32 -10.46 -3.37 5.75
CA PRO A 32 -11.44 -2.42 5.25
C PRO A 32 -12.82 -2.71 5.86
N ARG A 33 -13.51 -1.67 6.33
CA ARG A 33 -14.87 -1.82 6.84
C ARG A 33 -15.85 -2.06 5.71
N ILE A 34 -16.88 -2.86 5.96
CA ILE A 34 -18.01 -3.01 5.04
C ILE A 34 -18.90 -1.77 5.18
N LEU A 35 -19.06 -1.02 4.09
CA LEU A 35 -19.91 0.18 4.03
C LEU A 35 -21.36 -0.19 3.72
N ASP A 36 -21.57 -1.17 2.85
CA ASP A 36 -22.89 -1.72 2.52
C ASP A 36 -22.78 -3.24 2.33
N SER A 37 -23.38 -3.98 3.26
CA SER A 37 -23.39 -5.44 3.24
C SER A 37 -24.27 -6.03 2.13
N ARG A 38 -25.25 -5.28 1.60
CA ARG A 38 -26.12 -5.76 0.51
C ARG A 38 -25.39 -5.72 -0.81
N ASN A 39 -24.63 -4.65 -1.03
CA ASN A 39 -23.84 -4.44 -2.26
C ASN A 39 -22.39 -4.93 -2.14
N ASN A 40 -22.00 -5.42 -0.95
CA ASN A 40 -20.63 -5.84 -0.64
C ASN A 40 -19.60 -4.74 -0.95
N THR A 41 -19.92 -3.50 -0.61
CA THR A 41 -19.00 -2.38 -0.77
C THR A 41 -18.18 -2.19 0.49
N PHE A 42 -16.91 -1.87 0.31
CA PHE A 42 -15.92 -1.73 1.37
C PHE A 42 -15.31 -0.34 1.32
N GLU A 43 -14.71 0.08 2.44
CA GLU A 43 -13.78 1.21 2.43
C GLU A 43 -12.77 1.06 1.29
N SER A 44 -12.53 2.16 0.58
CA SER A 44 -11.43 2.31 -0.35
C SER A 44 -10.09 2.32 0.37
N ILE A 45 -9.00 2.09 -0.37
CA ILE A 45 -7.64 2.16 0.19
C ILE A 45 -7.37 3.51 0.88
N ASP A 46 -7.89 4.61 0.33
CA ASP A 46 -7.68 5.96 0.87
C ASP A 46 -8.34 6.12 2.25
N GLU A 47 -9.54 5.58 2.43
CA GLU A 47 -10.25 5.58 3.71
C GLU A 47 -9.53 4.71 4.75
N VAL A 48 -8.98 3.56 4.34
CA VAL A 48 -8.17 2.71 5.22
C VAL A 48 -6.86 3.40 5.61
N VAL A 49 -6.19 4.10 4.69
CA VAL A 49 -5.00 4.91 4.97
C VAL A 49 -5.32 6.07 5.91
N ALA A 50 -6.45 6.76 5.70
CA ALA A 50 -6.88 7.83 6.61
C ALA A 50 -7.08 7.31 8.03
N ARG A 51 -7.66 6.11 8.18
CA ARG A 51 -7.84 5.45 9.48
C ARG A 51 -6.51 4.97 10.09
N LEU A 52 -5.58 4.48 9.28
CA LEU A 52 -4.21 4.18 9.70
C LEU A 52 -3.51 5.43 10.26
N ASN A 53 -3.57 6.54 9.55
CA ASN A 53 -3.00 7.81 10.01
C ASN A 53 -3.72 8.32 11.26
N GLY A 54 -5.04 8.15 11.36
CA GLY A 54 -5.81 8.42 12.57
C GLY A 54 -5.30 7.63 13.79
N ALA A 55 -4.97 6.34 13.62
CA ALA A 55 -4.42 5.50 14.69
C ALA A 55 -2.99 5.90 15.10
N ILE A 56 -2.16 6.36 14.15
CA ILE A 56 -0.84 6.95 14.45
C ILE A 56 -1.03 8.22 15.30
N ASN A 57 -1.95 9.08 14.90
CA ASN A 57 -2.24 10.35 15.58
C ASN A 57 -2.83 10.18 16.97
N ALA A 58 -3.61 9.12 17.19
CA ALA A 58 -4.17 8.76 18.47
C ALA A 58 -3.18 7.98 19.37
N GLU A 59 -1.91 7.88 18.97
CA GLU A 59 -0.85 7.15 19.67
C GLU A 59 -1.16 5.65 19.87
N GLU A 60 -2.02 5.08 19.03
CA GLU A 60 -2.30 3.64 19.03
C GLU A 60 -1.22 2.85 18.25
N ILE A 61 -0.41 3.56 17.46
CA ILE A 61 0.83 3.07 16.83
C ILE A 61 1.94 3.99 17.30
N THR A 62 2.70 3.56 18.30
CA THR A 62 3.81 4.33 18.89
C THR A 62 5.14 3.93 18.26
N GLY A 63 5.90 4.92 17.83
CA GLY A 63 7.23 4.72 17.25
C GLY A 63 7.29 4.93 15.74
N LYS A 64 8.28 4.29 15.10
CA LYS A 64 8.63 4.53 13.70
C LYS A 64 8.00 3.48 12.78
N VAL A 65 7.25 3.92 11.77
CA VAL A 65 6.77 3.04 10.70
C VAL A 65 7.97 2.52 9.90
N LEU A 66 8.07 1.20 9.81
CA LEU A 66 9.14 0.50 9.09
C LEU A 66 8.68 0.01 7.73
N ASN A 67 7.42 -0.43 7.65
CA ASN A 67 6.88 -1.06 6.45
C ASN A 67 5.36 -0.99 6.44
N VAL A 68 4.76 -0.83 5.27
CA VAL A 68 3.31 -0.93 5.08
C VAL A 68 3.05 -1.86 3.91
N GLN A 69 2.09 -2.76 4.05
CA GLN A 69 1.82 -3.78 3.04
C GLN A 69 0.35 -3.98 2.79
N THR A 70 0.03 -4.32 1.54
CA THR A 70 -1.30 -4.78 1.14
C THR A 70 -1.31 -6.30 1.07
N LEU A 71 -1.99 -6.95 2.02
CA LEU A 71 -2.15 -8.40 2.09
C LEU A 71 -3.41 -8.82 1.35
N ALA A 72 -3.31 -9.80 0.44
CA ALA A 72 -4.46 -10.41 -0.21
C ALA A 72 -4.97 -11.59 0.64
N CYS A 73 -6.11 -11.41 1.29
CA CYS A 73 -6.71 -12.41 2.19
C CYS A 73 -7.92 -13.07 1.52
N SER A 74 -7.93 -14.40 1.47
CA SER A 74 -9.15 -15.14 1.07
C SER A 74 -10.24 -14.90 2.11
N ALA A 75 -11.43 -14.54 1.65
CA ALA A 75 -12.56 -14.27 2.51
C ALA A 75 -13.57 -15.42 2.51
N THR A 76 -14.28 -15.58 3.64
CA THR A 76 -15.42 -16.50 3.73
C THR A 76 -16.59 -16.01 2.87
N GLN A 77 -17.67 -16.81 2.80
CA GLN A 77 -18.90 -16.38 2.13
C GLN A 77 -19.47 -15.09 2.73
N ASP A 78 -19.28 -14.86 4.03
CA ASP A 78 -19.72 -13.66 4.75
C ASP A 78 -18.66 -12.54 4.77
N TRP A 79 -17.67 -12.61 3.87
CA TRP A 79 -16.59 -11.62 3.75
C TRP A 79 -15.70 -11.46 4.98
N LYS A 80 -15.65 -12.47 5.86
CA LYS A 80 -14.71 -12.48 6.99
C LYS A 80 -13.33 -12.92 6.50
N VAL A 81 -12.27 -12.30 7.02
CA VAL A 81 -10.89 -12.65 6.69
C VAL A 81 -10.09 -12.99 7.94
N ASP A 82 -9.05 -13.80 7.76
CA ASP A 82 -8.02 -14.02 8.75
C ASP A 82 -6.67 -13.61 8.13
N PRO A 83 -6.14 -12.41 8.46
CA PRO A 83 -4.85 -11.93 7.97
C PRO A 83 -3.64 -12.74 8.45
N GLN A 84 -3.80 -13.66 9.40
CA GLN A 84 -2.75 -14.55 9.89
C GLN A 84 -2.76 -15.91 9.19
N SER A 85 -3.83 -16.24 8.46
CA SER A 85 -3.94 -17.51 7.76
C SER A 85 -2.87 -17.62 6.67
N THR A 86 -2.06 -18.68 6.77
CA THR A 86 -0.96 -18.97 5.83
C THR A 86 -1.40 -19.82 4.64
N GLN A 87 -2.63 -20.35 4.66
CA GLN A 87 -3.20 -21.21 3.63
C GLN A 87 -4.29 -20.48 2.83
N SER A 88 -4.03 -19.26 2.37
CA SER A 88 -4.93 -18.67 1.39
C SER A 88 -4.64 -19.27 0.01
N LYS A 89 -5.70 -19.61 -0.73
CA LYS A 89 -5.66 -19.70 -2.19
C LYS A 89 -6.13 -18.33 -2.68
N PRO A 90 -5.27 -17.29 -2.71
CA PRO A 90 -5.70 -15.92 -3.00
C PRO A 90 -6.26 -15.76 -4.42
N TRP A 91 -6.17 -16.80 -5.26
CA TRP A 91 -6.54 -16.80 -6.67
C TRP A 91 -7.96 -17.30 -6.94
N VAL A 92 -8.69 -17.80 -5.94
CA VAL A 92 -10.06 -18.34 -6.13
C VAL A 92 -11.01 -17.75 -5.10
N GLY A 93 -12.15 -17.24 -5.58
CA GLY A 93 -13.25 -16.76 -4.74
C GLY A 93 -13.11 -15.29 -4.32
N LYS A 94 -13.60 -14.98 -3.11
CA LYS A 94 -13.60 -13.64 -2.54
C LYS A 94 -12.23 -13.32 -1.92
N THR A 95 -11.69 -12.17 -2.25
CA THR A 95 -10.45 -11.64 -1.69
C THR A 95 -10.72 -10.28 -1.06
N VAL A 96 -10.20 -10.04 0.13
CA VAL A 96 -10.17 -8.72 0.77
C VAL A 96 -8.70 -8.34 0.94
N PHE A 97 -8.40 -7.08 0.63
CA PHE A 97 -7.08 -6.51 0.79
C PHE A 97 -6.99 -5.85 2.17
N VAL A 98 -6.00 -6.25 2.97
CA VAL A 98 -5.78 -5.73 4.32
C VAL A 98 -4.48 -4.92 4.34
N LEU A 99 -4.49 -3.74 4.95
CA LEU A 99 -3.26 -2.99 5.17
C LEU A 99 -2.58 -3.43 6.47
N ARG A 100 -1.37 -3.97 6.38
CA ARG A 100 -0.53 -4.27 7.54
C ARG A 100 0.58 -3.24 7.67
N VAL A 101 0.64 -2.55 8.79
CA VAL A 101 1.76 -1.68 9.16
C VAL A 101 2.68 -2.40 10.14
N TYR A 102 3.98 -2.31 9.91
CA TYR A 102 5.04 -2.74 10.82
C TYR A 102 5.74 -1.51 11.36
N TYR A 103 5.97 -1.48 12.67
CA TYR A 103 6.58 -0.33 13.34
C TYR A 103 7.52 -0.78 14.46
N ALA A 104 8.58 -0.01 14.69
CA ALA A 104 9.45 -0.17 15.84
C ALA A 104 8.91 0.70 16.97
N LEU A 105 8.65 0.09 18.14
CA LEU A 105 8.21 0.81 19.33
C LEU A 105 9.20 1.89 19.74
N GLY A 106 8.68 3.06 20.09
CA GLY A 106 9.45 4.22 20.47
C GLY A 106 8.57 5.47 20.58
N PRO A 107 9.17 6.66 20.69
CA PRO A 107 8.44 7.92 20.64
C PRO A 107 7.64 8.05 19.35
N THR A 108 6.42 8.58 19.44
CA THR A 108 5.60 8.87 18.26
C THR A 108 6.32 9.86 17.35
N HIS A 109 6.42 9.51 16.07
CA HIS A 109 6.95 10.40 15.05
C HIS A 109 5.82 11.20 14.40
N GLU A 110 6.05 12.48 14.10
CA GLU A 110 5.11 13.33 13.37
C GLU A 110 5.12 13.02 11.86
N GLU A 111 4.77 11.79 11.53
CA GLU A 111 4.75 11.27 10.16
C GLU A 111 3.35 10.76 9.81
N GLU A 112 3.00 10.85 8.53
CA GLU A 112 1.82 10.20 7.97
C GLU A 112 2.21 9.20 6.89
N VAL A 113 1.45 8.12 6.79
CA VAL A 113 1.60 7.10 5.76
C VAL A 113 0.86 7.54 4.50
N GLY A 114 1.52 7.40 3.35
CA GLY A 114 0.94 7.55 2.03
C GLY A 114 1.19 6.33 1.14
N LEU A 115 0.39 6.23 0.07
CA LEU A 115 0.51 5.20 -0.95
C LEU A 115 0.53 5.86 -2.34
N ALA A 116 1.40 5.37 -3.22
CA ALA A 116 1.47 5.79 -4.61
C ALA A 116 1.40 4.56 -5.54
N ASP A 117 0.43 4.58 -6.45
CA ASP A 117 0.22 3.50 -7.42
C ASP A 117 0.77 3.86 -8.80
N PHE A 118 1.54 2.94 -9.37
CA PHE A 118 2.09 3.01 -10.71
C PHE A 118 1.41 1.94 -11.56
N VAL A 119 0.52 2.39 -12.42
CA VAL A 119 -0.27 1.55 -13.32
C VAL A 119 0.44 1.41 -14.67
N PRO A 120 0.55 0.19 -15.25
CA PRO A 120 1.14 0.02 -16.57
C PRO A 120 0.37 0.80 -17.63
N GLN A 121 1.08 1.59 -18.42
CA GLN A 121 0.48 2.24 -19.57
C GLN A 121 0.10 1.19 -20.62
N TYR A 122 -1.06 1.38 -21.23
CA TYR A 122 -1.46 0.66 -22.43
C TYR A 122 -0.59 1.05 -23.61
N LEU A 123 0.04 0.07 -24.26
CA LEU A 123 0.95 0.32 -25.38
C LEU A 123 0.29 0.02 -26.72
N VAL A 124 -0.41 -1.11 -26.81
CA VAL A 124 -0.96 -1.60 -28.08
C VAL A 124 -2.30 -2.30 -27.89
N GLY A 125 -3.23 -1.92 -28.78
CA GLY A 125 -4.42 -2.64 -29.23
C GLY A 125 -4.40 -4.15 -29.03
N GLY A 126 -5.38 -4.68 -28.30
CA GLY A 126 -5.81 -6.06 -28.45
C GLY A 126 -6.83 -6.19 -29.58
N GLY A 127 -6.89 -7.33 -30.25
CA GLY A 127 -7.91 -7.65 -31.25
C GLY A 127 -8.37 -9.09 -31.11
N MET A 128 -9.23 -9.58 -32.03
CA MET A 128 -9.82 -10.92 -31.97
C MET A 128 -8.78 -12.06 -31.84
N PHE A 129 -7.52 -11.82 -32.22
CA PHE A 129 -6.42 -12.79 -32.15
C PHE A 129 -5.15 -12.27 -31.43
N LYS A 130 -5.20 -11.08 -30.82
CA LYS A 130 -4.02 -10.46 -30.19
C LYS A 130 -4.38 -9.93 -28.80
N ARG A 131 -3.59 -10.32 -27.80
CA ARG A 131 -3.71 -9.77 -26.46
C ARG A 131 -3.18 -8.33 -26.44
N PRO A 132 -3.82 -7.44 -25.68
CA PRO A 132 -3.30 -6.09 -25.47
C PRO A 132 -1.90 -6.14 -24.85
N LYS A 133 -1.07 -5.15 -25.20
CA LYS A 133 0.27 -5.00 -24.60
C LYS A 133 0.28 -3.81 -23.65
N PHE A 134 0.91 -4.03 -22.51
CA PHE A 134 1.13 -3.02 -21.48
C PHE A 134 2.62 -2.85 -21.21
N GLU A 135 2.97 -1.76 -20.54
CA GLU A 135 4.32 -1.57 -19.99
C GLU A 135 4.76 -2.73 -19.10
N SER A 136 6.07 -3.00 -19.12
CA SER A 136 6.67 -4.00 -18.24
C SER A 136 6.78 -3.51 -16.79
N GLN A 137 6.93 -4.43 -15.85
CA GLN A 137 7.22 -4.08 -14.44
C GLN A 137 8.51 -3.27 -14.29
N SER A 138 9.51 -3.51 -15.13
CA SER A 138 10.75 -2.72 -15.13
C SER A 138 10.51 -1.25 -15.53
N CYS A 139 9.51 -0.98 -16.36
CA CYS A 139 9.08 0.40 -16.66
C CYS A 139 8.44 1.05 -15.43
N LEU A 140 7.58 0.33 -14.71
CA LEU A 140 6.96 0.82 -13.48
C LEU A 140 7.99 1.12 -12.39
N LEU A 141 8.97 0.24 -12.19
CA LEU A 141 10.06 0.47 -11.26
C LEU A 141 10.83 1.76 -11.59
N ARG A 142 11.12 2.00 -12.87
CA ARG A 142 11.80 3.23 -13.30
C ARG A 142 10.96 4.47 -13.03
N LYS A 143 9.64 4.42 -13.27
CA LYS A 143 8.71 5.51 -12.94
C LYS A 143 8.68 5.77 -11.44
N ALA A 144 8.60 4.71 -10.63
CA ALA A 144 8.62 4.81 -9.18
C ALA A 144 9.94 5.37 -8.65
N SER A 145 11.09 4.92 -9.16
CA SER A 145 12.40 5.46 -8.78
C SER A 145 12.53 6.94 -9.15
N LYS A 146 12.07 7.35 -10.33
CA LYS A 146 12.05 8.76 -10.73
C LYS A 146 11.18 9.58 -9.78
N TRP A 147 9.96 9.13 -9.51
CA TRP A 147 9.05 9.81 -8.58
C TRP A 147 9.66 9.92 -7.17
N LEU A 148 10.27 8.86 -6.63
CA LEU A 148 10.99 8.91 -5.35
C LEU A 148 12.12 9.94 -5.35
N SER A 149 12.88 10.06 -6.45
CA SER A 149 13.96 11.06 -6.56
C SER A 149 13.46 12.51 -6.66
N GLU A 150 12.23 12.71 -7.13
CA GLU A 150 11.59 14.02 -7.27
C GLU A 150 10.89 14.47 -5.98
N ASN A 151 10.73 13.58 -4.99
CA ASN A 151 10.07 13.86 -3.71
C ASN A 151 10.99 13.48 -2.53
N PRO A 152 12.12 14.20 -2.32
CA PRO A 152 13.13 13.85 -1.31
C PRO A 152 12.63 13.94 0.15
N GLU A 153 11.49 14.56 0.39
CA GLU A 153 10.86 14.71 1.70
C GLU A 153 10.14 13.44 2.18
N ILE A 154 9.90 12.46 1.30
CA ILE A 154 9.23 11.21 1.67
C ILE A 154 10.24 10.13 2.01
N ASN A 155 9.91 9.32 3.02
CA ASN A 155 10.66 8.14 3.38
C ASN A 155 10.03 6.91 2.73
N PHE A 156 10.80 6.23 1.86
CA PHE A 156 10.37 4.96 1.28
C PHE A 156 10.17 3.88 2.36
N CYS A 157 9.02 3.20 2.36
CA CYS A 157 8.76 2.09 3.27
C CYS A 157 8.78 0.74 2.54
N SER A 158 8.04 0.62 1.43
CA SER A 158 7.90 -0.65 0.72
C SER A 158 7.49 -0.45 -0.75
N ALA A 159 7.74 -1.48 -1.56
CA ALA A 159 7.26 -1.58 -2.92
C ALA A 159 6.62 -2.95 -3.12
N MET A 160 5.43 -3.00 -3.72
CA MET A 160 4.67 -4.23 -3.90
C MET A 160 4.03 -4.30 -5.28
N SER A 161 4.14 -5.46 -5.94
CA SER A 161 3.33 -5.75 -7.12
C SER A 161 1.97 -6.29 -6.72
N LEU A 162 0.90 -5.68 -7.21
CA LEU A 162 -0.48 -6.04 -6.88
C LEU A 162 -1.29 -6.31 -8.15
N ASP A 163 -2.10 -7.38 -8.13
CA ASP A 163 -3.01 -7.69 -9.23
C ASP A 163 -4.37 -7.04 -8.99
N VAL A 164 -4.66 -5.99 -9.76
CA VAL A 164 -5.91 -5.22 -9.71
C VAL A 164 -6.84 -5.67 -10.82
N LYS A 165 -8.14 -5.82 -10.52
CA LYS A 165 -9.13 -6.25 -11.51
C LYS A 165 -9.41 -5.12 -12.50
N LEU A 166 -9.40 -5.44 -13.79
CA LEU A 166 -9.83 -4.52 -14.83
C LEU A 166 -11.37 -4.43 -14.81
N LYS A 167 -11.92 -3.23 -14.59
CA LYS A 167 -13.37 -2.98 -14.80
C LYS A 167 -13.66 -2.83 -16.29
N SER A 168 -12.74 -2.20 -17.01
CA SER A 168 -12.72 -2.12 -18.47
C SER A 168 -11.28 -1.95 -18.96
N MET A 169 -11.07 -1.96 -20.27
CA MET A 169 -9.77 -1.61 -20.88
C MET A 169 -9.38 -0.14 -20.64
N VAL A 170 -10.29 0.70 -20.13
CA VAL A 170 -10.07 2.14 -19.91
C VAL A 170 -10.15 2.58 -18.46
N SER A 171 -10.60 1.70 -17.55
CA SER A 171 -10.77 2.02 -16.14
C SER A 171 -10.17 0.95 -15.22
N ILE A 172 -9.19 1.39 -14.44
CA ILE A 172 -8.51 0.61 -13.41
C ILE A 172 -8.82 1.27 -12.07
N ASP A 173 -9.41 0.51 -11.17
CA ASP A 173 -9.69 0.97 -9.81
C ASP A 173 -8.65 0.38 -8.87
N THR A 174 -7.55 1.10 -8.65
CA THR A 174 -6.49 0.67 -7.73
C THR A 174 -6.89 0.85 -6.26
N LYS A 175 -8.02 1.51 -6.00
CA LYS A 175 -8.50 1.83 -4.65
C LYS A 175 -9.40 0.75 -4.07
N GLN A 176 -9.80 -0.22 -4.89
CA GLN A 176 -10.68 -1.30 -4.49
C GLN A 176 -10.01 -2.23 -3.46
N MET A 177 -10.67 -2.40 -2.31
CA MET A 177 -10.17 -3.23 -1.20
C MET A 177 -10.79 -4.63 -1.11
N SER A 178 -11.65 -5.01 -2.07
CA SER A 178 -12.19 -6.36 -2.17
C SER A 178 -12.45 -6.76 -3.62
N VAL A 179 -12.30 -8.04 -3.94
CA VAL A 179 -12.55 -8.54 -5.29
C VAL A 179 -13.07 -9.98 -5.27
N THR A 180 -14.03 -10.27 -6.14
CA THR A 180 -14.42 -11.65 -6.47
C THR A 180 -13.68 -12.10 -7.73
N ARG A 181 -12.79 -13.09 -7.58
CA ARG A 181 -11.92 -13.63 -8.64
C ARG A 181 -12.52 -14.84 -9.35
N GLU A 182 -13.79 -14.77 -9.74
CA GLU A 182 -14.45 -15.84 -10.50
C GLU A 182 -14.24 -15.68 -12.02
N THR A 183 -14.27 -14.44 -12.52
CA THR A 183 -14.08 -14.09 -13.94
C THR A 183 -13.45 -12.71 -14.08
N GLY A 184 -12.73 -12.48 -15.18
CA GLY A 184 -12.20 -11.17 -15.60
C GLY A 184 -10.68 -11.10 -15.69
N ASP A 185 -10.22 -10.03 -16.34
CA ASP A 185 -8.79 -9.75 -16.52
C ASP A 185 -8.21 -8.96 -15.34
N PHE A 186 -6.95 -9.19 -15.05
CA PHE A 186 -6.19 -8.49 -14.01
C PHE A 186 -4.97 -7.84 -14.62
N ILE A 187 -4.62 -6.68 -14.09
CA ILE A 187 -3.38 -5.98 -14.41
C ILE A 187 -2.52 -5.88 -13.16
N ARG A 188 -1.22 -6.10 -13.34
CA ARG A 188 -0.25 -5.99 -12.25
C ARG A 188 0.27 -4.56 -12.15
N ILE A 189 -0.08 -3.87 -11.09
CA ILE A 189 0.45 -2.54 -10.76
C ILE A 189 1.66 -2.65 -9.83
N LEU A 190 2.38 -1.55 -9.64
CA LEU A 190 3.36 -1.39 -8.58
C LEU A 190 2.85 -0.34 -7.59
N ARG A 191 2.70 -0.70 -6.32
CA ARG A 191 2.34 0.20 -5.23
C ARG A 191 3.58 0.49 -4.39
N ILE A 192 3.85 1.77 -4.13
CA ILE A 192 4.85 2.24 -3.18
C ILE A 192 4.13 2.70 -1.92
N ALA A 193 4.57 2.25 -0.76
CA ALA A 193 4.21 2.85 0.50
C ALA A 193 5.36 3.70 1.02
N TYR A 194 5.03 4.85 1.58
CA TYR A 194 5.98 5.82 2.10
C TYR A 194 5.44 6.48 3.37
N THR A 195 6.32 7.11 4.15
CA THR A 195 5.91 8.11 5.13
C THR A 195 6.37 9.50 4.69
N LYS A 196 5.69 10.54 5.15
CA LYS A 196 6.14 11.93 4.99
C LYS A 196 5.89 12.72 6.27
N PRO A 197 6.60 13.83 6.51
CA PRO A 197 6.29 14.73 7.61
C PRO A 197 4.82 15.13 7.57
N ARG A 198 4.19 15.13 8.75
CA ARG A 198 2.81 15.57 8.86
C ARG A 198 2.73 17.06 8.56
N GLU A 199 1.79 17.45 7.71
CA GLU A 199 1.45 18.86 7.54
C GLU A 199 0.73 19.33 8.81
N VAL A 200 1.48 19.95 9.72
CA VAL A 200 0.89 20.70 10.83
C VAL A 200 0.19 21.89 10.20
N SER A 201 -1.14 21.96 10.31
CA SER A 201 -1.92 23.09 9.80
C SER A 201 -1.54 24.37 10.54
N ALA A 202 -0.48 25.04 10.09
CA ALA A 202 -0.38 26.47 10.24
C ALA A 202 -1.39 27.06 9.25
N ASP A 203 -2.19 28.04 9.69
CA ASP A 203 -3.16 28.79 8.88
C ASP A 203 -2.50 29.60 7.75
N ILE A 204 -1.83 28.92 6.82
CA ILE A 204 -1.17 29.50 5.65
C ILE A 204 -1.70 28.73 4.43
N PRO A 205 -2.41 29.39 3.50
CA PRO A 205 -2.91 28.74 2.29
C PRO A 205 -1.75 28.50 1.33
N ILE A 206 -1.02 27.39 1.51
CA ILE A 206 -0.06 26.90 0.53
C ILE A 206 -0.50 25.50 0.13
N SER A 207 -0.98 25.42 -1.11
CA SER A 207 -1.25 24.21 -1.87
C SER A 207 -0.01 23.31 -1.85
N SER A 208 0.05 22.34 -0.93
CA SER A 208 1.12 21.34 -0.83
C SER A 208 0.57 19.91 -0.85
N THR A 209 -0.58 19.70 -1.51
CA THR A 209 -0.92 18.35 -1.93
C THR A 209 0.11 17.91 -2.96
N LEU A 210 0.97 16.96 -2.55
CA LEU A 210 1.82 16.21 -3.47
C LEU A 210 1.01 15.90 -4.73
N PRO A 211 1.51 16.22 -5.94
CA PRO A 211 0.76 15.94 -7.13
C PRO A 211 0.45 14.44 -7.14
N PRO A 212 -0.84 14.05 -7.24
CA PRO A 212 -1.14 12.64 -7.43
C PRO A 212 -0.35 12.15 -8.65
N PRO A 213 0.14 10.91 -8.65
CA PRO A 213 0.74 10.36 -9.85
C PRO A 213 -0.24 10.58 -11.02
N PRO A 214 0.25 11.00 -12.19
CA PRO A 214 -0.61 11.49 -13.27
C PRO A 214 -1.73 10.47 -13.56
N PRO A 215 -3.01 10.89 -13.60
CA PRO A 215 -4.11 9.99 -13.90
C PRO A 215 -3.89 9.38 -15.28
N VAL A 216 -3.85 8.05 -15.34
CA VAL A 216 -3.66 7.32 -16.59
C VAL A 216 -5.02 7.11 -17.24
N TYR A 217 -5.34 7.94 -18.22
CA TYR A 217 -6.34 7.60 -19.22
C TYR A 217 -5.70 6.63 -20.21
N LEU A 218 -6.30 5.45 -20.41
CA LEU A 218 -5.77 4.43 -21.33
C LEU A 218 -6.08 4.73 -22.81
N GLU A 219 -6.45 5.97 -23.14
CA GLU A 219 -6.76 6.39 -24.50
C GLU A 219 -5.63 7.25 -25.08
N HIS A 220 -5.25 6.92 -26.31
CA HIS A 220 -4.53 7.81 -27.20
C HIS A 220 -5.53 8.61 -28.04
N ARG A 221 -5.23 9.90 -28.21
CA ARG A 221 -5.56 10.63 -29.44
C ARG A 221 -4.97 9.92 -30.65
#